data_AF-A0A3R8SUB9-F1
#
_entry.id   AF-A0A3R8SUB9-F1
#
_cell.length_a   1.000
_cell.length_b   1.000
_cell.length_c   1.000
_cell.angle_alpha   90.00
_cell.angle_beta   90.00
_cell.angle_gamma   90.00
#
_symmetry.space_group_name_H-M   'P 1'
#
loop_
_entity.id
_entity.type
_entity.pdbx_description
1 polymer ?
#
loop_
_entity_poly.entity_id
_entity_poly.type
_entity_poly.pdbx_seq_one_letter_code
_entity_poly.pdbx_strand_id
1 'polypeptide(L)'
;MVKYNFFEDGTFYRVVPNFVAQFGNTDTIVSNQWKKFIVEDEPVIAGNSKGALSFARAGKNSRDLDLFINLKDNHRLDTINSNDVVGFPSFGKVVNGMNVVESLYDGYAGQTMEDEEIFNSTKLMRERYPKLDRILNAKIIKLKKKNK
;
A
#
# COMPACT_ATOMS: atom_id res chain seq x y z
N MET A 1 0.56 -7.66 -11.02
CA MET A 1 1.52 -6.72 -10.40
C MET A 1 2.90 -7.34 -10.16
N VAL A 2 3.11 -8.23 -9.18
CA VAL A 2 4.47 -8.74 -8.85
C VAL A 2 5.21 -9.39 -10.03
N LYS A 3 4.56 -10.28 -10.80
CA LYS A 3 5.19 -10.96 -11.97
C LYS A 3 5.64 -10.02 -13.09
N TYR A 4 5.17 -8.78 -13.08
CA TYR A 4 5.36 -7.79 -14.13
C TYR A 4 6.01 -6.51 -13.57
N ASN A 5 6.74 -6.63 -12.46
CA ASN A 5 7.55 -5.56 -11.88
C ASN A 5 6.82 -4.26 -11.55
N PHE A 6 5.49 -4.29 -11.37
CA PHE A 6 4.69 -3.10 -11.05
C PHE A 6 5.21 -2.33 -9.81
N PHE A 7 5.69 -3.07 -8.80
CA PHE A 7 6.19 -2.49 -7.56
C PHE A 7 7.66 -2.06 -7.63
N GLU A 8 8.39 -2.35 -8.71
CA GLU A 8 9.73 -1.78 -8.89
C GLU A 8 9.61 -0.25 -8.98
N ASP A 9 10.47 0.46 -8.25
CA ASP A 9 10.42 1.91 -8.11
C ASP A 9 9.15 2.47 -7.44
N GLY A 10 8.29 1.60 -6.92
CA GLY A 10 7.16 1.99 -6.08
C GLY A 10 7.63 2.73 -4.83
N THR A 11 6.81 3.64 -4.33
CA THR A 11 7.20 4.56 -3.26
C THR A 11 6.24 4.43 -2.08
N PHE A 12 6.77 4.42 -0.86
CA PHE A 12 5.99 4.58 0.36
C PHE A 12 5.69 6.07 0.56
N TYR A 13 4.74 6.58 -0.20
CA TYR A 13 4.45 8.01 -0.23
C TYR A 13 3.75 8.50 1.04
N ARG A 14 3.06 7.64 1.79
CA ARG A 14 2.36 8.04 3.03
C ARG A 14 2.64 7.09 4.16
N VAL A 15 3.44 7.53 5.13
CA VAL A 15 3.74 6.79 6.35
C VAL A 15 3.27 7.60 7.54
N VAL A 16 2.29 7.06 8.29
CA VAL A 16 1.72 7.71 9.47
C VAL A 16 1.96 6.79 10.67
N PRO A 17 2.85 7.15 11.60
CA PRO A 17 3.13 6.36 12.79
C PRO A 17 1.84 6.07 13.55
N ASN A 18 1.74 4.86 14.12
CA ASN A 18 0.53 4.40 14.81
C ASN A 18 -0.72 4.35 13.91
N PHE A 19 -0.54 4.27 12.59
CA PHE A 19 -1.61 4.02 11.63
C PHE A 19 -1.15 3.07 10.52
N VAL A 20 -0.73 3.59 9.36
CA VAL A 20 -0.39 2.77 8.19
C VAL A 20 0.81 3.33 7.42
N ALA A 21 1.51 2.45 6.71
CA ALA A 21 2.44 2.78 5.65
C ALA A 21 1.80 2.41 4.31
N GLN A 22 1.46 3.42 3.52
CA GLN A 22 0.77 3.31 2.24
C GLN A 22 1.76 3.54 1.09
N PHE A 23 1.63 2.71 0.05
CA PHE A 23 2.55 2.65 -1.06
C PHE A 23 1.85 2.21 -2.35
N GLY A 24 2.50 2.52 -3.47
CA GLY A 24 2.03 2.24 -4.82
C GLY A 24 3.05 2.73 -5.83
N ASN A 25 2.62 2.99 -7.06
CA ASN A 25 3.47 3.55 -8.10
C ASN A 25 2.96 4.92 -8.56
N THR A 26 3.81 5.94 -8.46
CA THR A 26 3.54 7.32 -8.87
C THR A 26 3.82 7.56 -10.36
N ASP A 27 4.37 6.57 -11.06
CA ASP A 27 4.56 6.65 -12.51
C ASP A 27 3.25 6.36 -13.22
N THR A 28 2.63 7.38 -13.79
CA THR A 28 1.36 7.24 -14.49
C THR A 28 1.44 6.35 -15.73
N ILE A 29 2.60 6.23 -16.39
CA ILE A 29 2.77 5.31 -17.52
C ILE A 29 2.62 3.87 -17.02
N VAL A 30 3.26 3.54 -15.89
CA VAL A 30 3.14 2.22 -15.26
C VAL A 30 1.72 2.02 -14.73
N SER A 31 1.22 2.95 -13.93
CA SER A 31 -0.08 2.83 -13.26
C SER A 31 -1.25 2.73 -14.25
N ASN A 32 -1.24 3.48 -15.35
CA ASN A 32 -2.31 3.44 -16.36
C ASN A 32 -2.42 2.07 -17.06
N GLN A 33 -1.36 1.27 -17.11
CA GLN A 33 -1.43 -0.11 -17.64
C GLN A 33 -2.24 -1.04 -16.72
N TRP A 34 -2.32 -0.71 -15.43
CA TRP A 34 -2.92 -1.55 -14.40
C TRP A 34 -4.28 -1.05 -13.90
N LYS A 35 -4.60 0.25 -14.00
CA LYS A 35 -5.85 0.86 -13.51
C LYS A 35 -7.14 0.19 -14.01
N LYS A 36 -7.10 -0.53 -15.13
CA LYS A 36 -8.24 -1.32 -15.64
C LYS A 36 -8.57 -2.58 -14.83
N PHE A 37 -7.66 -3.03 -13.97
CA PHE A 37 -7.81 -4.23 -13.15
C PHE A 37 -8.25 -3.84 -11.73
N ILE A 38 -9.55 -3.59 -11.57
CA ILE A 38 -10.15 -3.28 -10.27
C ILE A 38 -10.40 -4.59 -9.49
N VAL A 39 -10.08 -4.58 -8.20
CA VAL A 39 -10.45 -5.63 -7.25
C VAL A 39 -11.86 -5.36 -6.75
N GLU A 40 -12.79 -6.27 -7.07
CA GLU A 40 -14.20 -6.20 -6.63
C GLU A 40 -14.32 -6.12 -5.12
N ASP A 41 -15.23 -5.31 -4.58
CA ASP A 41 -15.44 -5.21 -3.14
C ASP A 41 -15.83 -6.54 -2.48
N GLU A 42 -15.29 -6.77 -1.28
CA GLU A 42 -15.54 -7.98 -0.49
C GLU A 42 -15.70 -7.61 1.00
N PRO A 43 -16.40 -8.43 1.80
CA PRO A 43 -16.52 -8.20 3.23
C PRO A 43 -15.19 -8.38 3.95
N VAL A 44 -15.02 -7.72 5.10
CA VAL A 44 -13.86 -7.92 5.98
C VAL A 44 -13.95 -9.28 6.66
N ILE A 45 -13.21 -10.27 6.15
CA ILE A 45 -13.02 -11.58 6.79
C ILE A 45 -11.75 -11.56 7.67
N ALA A 46 -10.67 -10.99 7.16
CA ALA A 46 -9.42 -10.78 7.88
C ALA A 46 -9.21 -9.30 8.19
N GLY A 47 -9.09 -8.97 9.48
CA GLY A 47 -9.01 -7.60 9.97
C GLY A 47 -7.63 -6.95 9.93
N ASN A 48 -7.59 -5.68 10.30
CA ASN A 48 -6.44 -4.78 10.20
C ASN A 48 -5.59 -4.76 11.48
N SER A 49 -5.09 -5.94 11.86
CA SER A 49 -4.06 -6.07 12.90
C SER A 49 -2.69 -5.55 12.43
N LYS A 50 -1.77 -5.28 13.36
CA LYS A 50 -0.39 -4.85 13.03
C LYS A 50 0.26 -5.80 12.03
N GLY A 51 0.86 -5.22 10.99
CA GLY A 51 1.49 -5.93 9.89
C GLY A 51 0.52 -6.45 8.83
N ALA A 52 -0.80 -6.34 9.00
CA ALA A 52 -1.77 -6.72 7.97
C ALA A 52 -1.63 -5.82 6.73
N LEU A 53 -1.74 -6.42 5.55
CA LEU A 53 -1.64 -5.80 4.23
C LEU A 53 -3.02 -5.77 3.58
N SER A 54 -3.44 -4.58 3.17
CA SER A 54 -4.76 -4.32 2.60
C SER A 54 -4.64 -3.39 1.38
N PHE A 55 -5.63 -3.42 0.49
CA PHE A 55 -5.78 -2.40 -0.55
C PHE A 55 -6.34 -1.12 0.04
N ALA A 56 -5.82 0.03 -0.37
CA ALA A 56 -6.48 1.31 -0.16
C ALA A 56 -7.73 1.40 -1.06
N ARG A 57 -8.66 2.30 -0.70
CA ARG A 57 -9.88 2.54 -1.48
C ARG A 57 -10.40 3.94 -1.24
N ALA A 58 -11.06 4.52 -2.24
CA ALA A 58 -11.78 5.79 -2.14
C ALA A 58 -13.31 5.60 -2.03
N GLY A 59 -13.80 4.37 -2.20
CA GLY A 59 -15.22 4.02 -2.16
C GLY A 59 -15.50 2.69 -2.85
N LYS A 60 -16.73 2.48 -3.27
CA LYS A 60 -17.13 1.28 -4.03
C LYS A 60 -16.31 1.08 -5.30
N ASN A 61 -15.85 -0.14 -5.55
CA ASN A 61 -15.11 -0.58 -6.74
C ASN A 61 -13.90 0.31 -7.07
N SER A 62 -13.13 0.71 -6.06
CA SER A 62 -11.97 1.61 -6.21
C SER A 62 -10.64 1.01 -5.75
N ARG A 63 -10.61 -0.29 -5.46
CA ARG A 63 -9.39 -0.99 -5.03
C ARG A 63 -8.59 -1.38 -6.26
N ASP A 64 -7.45 -0.73 -6.49
CA ASP A 64 -6.64 -0.93 -7.69
C ASP A 64 -5.15 -1.19 -7.37
N LEU A 65 -4.37 -0.13 -7.16
CA LEU A 65 -2.90 -0.13 -7.23
C LEU A 65 -2.26 0.24 -5.90
N ASP A 66 -3.01 0.93 -5.04
CA ASP A 66 -2.52 1.43 -3.77
C ASP A 66 -2.77 0.43 -2.65
N LEU A 67 -1.71 0.15 -1.91
CA LEU A 67 -1.68 -0.80 -0.81
C LEU A 67 -1.24 -0.11 0.47
N PHE A 68 -1.59 -0.68 1.61
CA PHE A 68 -1.04 -0.24 2.88
C PHE A 68 -0.75 -1.39 3.83
N ILE A 69 0.30 -1.22 4.64
CA ILE A 69 0.65 -2.08 5.77
C ILE A 69 0.26 -1.38 7.05
N ASN A 70 -0.42 -2.09 7.94
CA ASN A 70 -0.79 -1.61 9.26
C ASN A 70 0.45 -1.51 10.17
N LEU A 71 0.76 -0.31 10.67
CA LEU A 71 1.87 -0.09 11.61
C LEU A 71 1.47 -0.35 13.07
N LYS A 72 0.17 -0.51 13.33
CA LYS A 72 -0.41 -0.97 14.59
C LYS A 72 -1.72 -1.71 14.35
N ASP A 73 -2.38 -2.15 15.42
CA ASP A 73 -3.76 -2.64 15.33
C ASP A 73 -4.74 -1.49 15.05
N ASN A 74 -5.40 -1.55 13.89
CA ASN A 74 -6.33 -0.55 13.40
C ASN A 74 -7.73 -1.13 13.21
N HIS A 75 -8.31 -1.72 14.26
CA HIS A 75 -9.64 -2.36 14.21
C HIS A 75 -10.78 -1.46 13.70
N ARG A 76 -10.63 -0.12 13.80
CA ARG A 76 -11.56 0.83 13.17
C ARG A 76 -11.67 0.64 11.65
N LEU A 77 -10.59 0.22 11.00
CA LEU A 77 -10.57 -0.08 9.56
C LEU A 77 -11.35 -1.36 9.22
N ASP A 78 -11.80 -2.15 10.20
CA ASP A 78 -12.61 -3.34 9.95
C ASP A 78 -14.08 -3.01 9.74
N THR A 79 -14.54 -1.86 10.24
CA THR A 79 -15.97 -1.51 10.32
C THR A 79 -16.32 -0.12 9.80
N ILE A 80 -15.34 0.73 9.51
CA ILE A 80 -15.61 2.07 8.98
C ILE A 80 -16.39 2.00 7.66
N ASN A 81 -17.49 2.75 7.56
CA ASN A 81 -18.20 2.93 6.31
C ASN A 81 -17.65 4.17 5.59
N SER A 82 -17.30 4.03 4.31
CA SER A 82 -16.79 5.11 3.47
C SER A 82 -17.32 4.95 2.04
N ASN A 83 -18.19 5.84 1.59
CA ASN A 83 -18.74 5.84 0.22
C ASN A 83 -19.31 4.46 -0.19
N ASP A 84 -20.27 3.97 0.61
CA ASP A 84 -21.05 2.74 0.41
C ASP A 84 -20.28 1.42 0.51
N VAL A 85 -19.09 1.43 1.12
CA VAL A 85 -18.30 0.23 1.41
C VAL A 85 -17.82 0.21 2.85
N VAL A 86 -17.75 -1.00 3.42
CA VAL A 86 -17.38 -1.23 4.82
C VAL A 86 -15.99 -1.82 4.92
N GLY A 87 -15.16 -1.16 5.72
CA GLY A 87 -13.85 -1.61 6.18
C GLY A 87 -12.81 -1.77 5.09
N PHE A 88 -11.72 -2.49 5.39
CA PHE A 88 -10.58 -2.75 4.53
C PHE A 88 -10.11 -4.20 4.70
N PRO A 89 -10.60 -5.17 3.91
CA PRO A 89 -10.20 -6.56 4.00
C PRO A 89 -8.70 -6.69 3.76
N SER A 90 -8.02 -7.26 4.75
CA SER A 90 -6.62 -7.63 4.58
C SER A 90 -6.52 -8.94 3.80
N PHE A 91 -5.50 -9.04 2.95
CA PHE A 91 -5.24 -10.22 2.12
C PHE A 91 -3.86 -10.83 2.38
N GLY A 92 -3.06 -10.19 3.24
CA GLY A 92 -1.74 -10.65 3.59
C GLY A 92 -1.28 -10.05 4.91
N LYS A 93 -0.10 -10.48 5.36
CA LYS A 93 0.57 -9.89 6.52
C LYS A 93 2.07 -9.97 6.38
N VAL A 94 2.76 -9.02 6.99
CA VAL A 94 4.21 -9.07 7.18
C VAL A 94 4.51 -10.22 8.14
N VAL A 95 5.28 -11.20 7.67
CA VAL A 95 5.72 -12.37 8.49
C VAL A 95 7.18 -12.26 8.94
N ASN A 96 7.96 -11.38 8.32
CA ASN A 96 9.33 -11.08 8.66
C ASN A 96 9.66 -9.63 8.25
N GLY A 97 10.52 -8.95 9.00
CA GLY A 97 10.97 -7.59 8.69
C GLY A 97 9.99 -6.48 9.08
N MET A 98 9.10 -6.69 10.06
CA MET A 98 8.21 -5.63 10.52
C MET A 98 8.98 -4.41 11.06
N ASN A 99 10.13 -4.63 11.71
CA ASN A 99 11.02 -3.57 12.17
C ASN A 99 11.55 -2.68 11.02
N VAL A 100 11.67 -3.23 9.80
CA VAL A 100 12.06 -2.45 8.61
C VAL A 100 10.89 -1.60 8.12
N VAL A 101 9.67 -2.15 8.16
CA VAL A 101 8.45 -1.40 7.83
C VAL A 101 8.25 -0.25 8.83
N GLU A 102 8.55 -0.47 10.10
CA GLU A 102 8.47 0.56 11.15
C GLU A 102 9.56 1.64 11.03
N SER A 103 10.67 1.36 10.34
CA SER A 103 11.74 2.34 10.11
C SER A 103 11.55 3.19 8.85
N LEU A 104 10.45 3.00 8.11
CA LEU A 104 10.14 3.81 6.93
C LEU A 104 10.00 5.29 7.32
N TYR A 105 10.51 6.17 6.46
CA TYR A 105 10.50 7.61 6.69
C TYR A 105 9.07 8.17 6.77
N ASP A 106 8.74 8.79 7.89
CA ASP A 106 7.40 9.29 8.21
C ASP A 106 7.26 10.82 8.18
N GLY A 107 8.36 11.55 7.97
CA GLY A 107 8.40 12.99 8.17
C GLY A 107 7.55 13.83 7.21
N TYR A 108 6.99 13.24 6.15
CA TYR A 108 6.06 13.92 5.22
C TYR A 108 4.59 13.52 5.45
N ALA A 109 4.32 12.41 6.13
CA ALA A 109 2.98 11.88 6.38
C ALA A 109 2.07 11.90 5.13
N GLY A 110 0.97 12.65 5.15
CA GLY A 110 0.03 12.75 4.04
C GLY A 110 0.30 13.87 3.03
N GLN A 111 1.29 14.74 3.28
CA GLN A 111 1.55 15.95 2.45
C GLN A 111 1.91 15.59 1.00
N THR A 112 2.52 14.43 0.81
CA THR A 112 2.90 13.87 -0.51
C THR A 112 1.70 13.64 -1.44
N MET A 113 0.49 13.53 -0.89
CA MET A 113 -0.73 13.22 -1.61
C MET A 113 -1.63 14.45 -1.83
N GLU A 114 -1.23 15.63 -1.33
CA GLU A 114 -2.03 16.86 -1.42
C GLU A 114 -1.96 17.50 -2.81
N ASP A 115 -0.84 17.31 -3.51
CA ASP A 115 -0.60 17.84 -4.86
C ASP A 115 -0.67 16.71 -5.89
N GLU A 116 -1.69 16.74 -6.73
CA GLU A 116 -1.95 15.71 -7.73
C GLU A 116 -0.85 15.65 -8.82
N GLU A 117 -0.27 16.78 -9.21
CA GLU A 117 0.79 16.81 -10.22
C GLU A 117 2.05 16.12 -9.70
N ILE A 118 2.40 16.39 -8.43
CA ILE A 118 3.54 15.75 -7.78
C ILE A 118 3.27 14.26 -7.56
N PHE A 119 2.09 13.90 -7.04
CA PHE A 119 1.73 12.51 -6.76
C PHE A 119 1.71 11.64 -8.03
N ASN A 120 1.34 12.20 -9.17
CA ASN A 120 1.30 11.52 -10.47
C ASN A 120 2.62 11.60 -11.26
N SER A 121 3.72 12.01 -10.62
CA SER A 121 5.03 12.10 -11.26
C SER A 121 6.13 11.59 -10.34
N THR A 122 6.64 10.38 -10.63
CA THR A 122 7.80 9.80 -9.93
C THR A 122 9.01 10.74 -9.89
N LYS A 123 9.22 11.56 -10.93
CA LYS A 123 10.30 12.54 -10.96
C LYS A 123 10.07 13.65 -9.93
N LEU A 124 8.91 14.31 -9.99
CA LEU A 124 8.59 15.43 -9.08
C LEU A 124 8.48 14.95 -7.62
N MET A 125 7.91 13.77 -7.41
CA MET A 125 7.84 13.11 -6.10
C MET A 125 9.23 12.98 -5.46
N ARG A 126 10.23 12.53 -6.23
CA ARG A 126 11.62 12.40 -5.76
C ARG A 126 12.31 13.74 -5.52
N GLU A 127 12.05 14.73 -6.37
CA GLU A 127 12.64 16.07 -6.23
C GLU A 127 12.10 16.80 -5.00
N ARG A 128 10.78 16.73 -4.77
CA ARG A 128 10.12 17.42 -3.66
C ARG A 128 10.26 16.69 -2.33
N TYR A 129 10.26 15.35 -2.36
CA TYR A 129 10.24 14.50 -1.17
C TYR A 129 11.38 13.46 -1.21
N PRO A 130 12.65 13.91 -1.19
CA PRO A 130 13.82 13.06 -1.47
C PRO A 130 14.10 11.98 -0.41
N LYS A 131 13.46 12.05 0.75
CA LYS A 131 13.62 11.09 1.85
C LYS A 131 12.65 9.91 1.81
N LEU A 132 11.74 9.87 0.83
CA LEU A 132 10.78 8.77 0.72
C LEU A 132 11.49 7.45 0.39
N ASP A 133 11.09 6.40 1.11
CA ASP A 133 11.56 5.04 0.87
C ASP A 133 10.91 4.42 -0.37
N ARG A 134 11.67 3.54 -1.02
CA ARG A 134 11.30 2.94 -2.31
C ARG A 134 11.43 1.44 -2.29
N ILE A 135 10.57 0.79 -3.07
CA ILE A 135 10.61 -0.64 -3.32
C ILE A 135 11.57 -0.88 -4.47
N LEU A 136 12.69 -1.54 -4.17
CA LEU A 136 13.68 -1.89 -5.18
C LEU A 136 13.22 -3.05 -6.07
N ASN A 137 12.53 -4.04 -5.49
CA ASN A 137 11.90 -5.13 -6.22
C ASN A 137 10.86 -5.87 -5.36
N ALA A 138 10.00 -6.64 -6.01
CA ALA A 138 9.06 -7.56 -5.38
C ALA A 138 9.11 -8.93 -6.08
N LYS A 139 9.15 -10.02 -5.31
CA LYS A 139 9.28 -11.39 -5.85
C LYS A 139 8.29 -12.35 -5.21
N ILE A 140 7.76 -13.27 -6.02
CA ILE A 140 6.98 -14.41 -5.52
C ILE A 140 7.94 -15.52 -5.12
N ILE A 141 8.04 -15.79 -3.83
CA ILE A 141 8.89 -16.87 -3.30
C ILE A 141 8.03 -18.11 -3.11
N LYS A 142 8.41 -19.23 -3.75
CA LYS A 142 7.84 -20.54 -3.40
C LYS A 142 8.45 -20.98 -2.08
N LEU A 143 7.63 -21.08 -1.03
CA LEU A 143 8.06 -21.72 0.21
C LEU A 143 8.30 -23.20 -0.09
N LYS A 144 9.55 -23.67 0.04
CA LYS A 144 9.83 -25.10 0.06
C LYS A 144 9.08 -25.68 1.26
N LYS A 145 8.20 -26.66 1.04
CA LYS A 145 7.58 -27.42 2.13
C LYS A 145 8.72 -27.95 3.00
N LYS A 146 8.72 -27.62 4.30
CA LYS A 146 9.53 -28.37 5.27
C LYS A 146 8.99 -29.80 5.24
N ASN A 147 9.79 -30.74 4.77
CA ASN A 147 9.49 -32.15 4.96
C ASN A 147 9.38 -32.36 6.47
N LYS A 148 8.22 -32.87 6.91
CA LYS A 148 8.00 -33.33 8.28
C LYS A 148 8.91 -34.51 8.57
#